data_AF-A0A536HJ76-F1
#
_entry.id   AF-A0A536HJ76-F1
#
_cell.length_a   1.000
_cell.length_b   1.000
_cell.length_c   1.000
_cell.angle_alpha   90.00
_cell.angle_beta   90.00
_cell.angle_gamma   90.00
#
_symmetry.space_group_name_H-M   'P 1'
#
loop_
_entity.id
_entity.type
_entity.pdbx_description
1 polymer ?
#
loop_
_entity_poly.entity_id
_entity_poly.type
_entity_poly.pdbx_seq_one_letter_code
_entity_poly.pdbx_strand_id
1 'polypeptide(L)' 'DQLSAEQRAAVALHYYQDLSVEDTAKALRIPVDTMKSRLKTALRRLRDLTGSEEISA' A
#
# COMPACT_ATOMS: atom_id res chain seq x y z
N ASP A 1 4.45 -7.07 12.35
CA ASP A 1 3.93 -8.31 11.71
C ASP A 1 2.48 -8.28 11.22
N GLN A 2 1.82 -7.12 11.04
CA GLN A 2 0.40 -7.10 10.67
C GLN A 2 0.10 -6.97 9.16
N LEU A 3 1.06 -6.53 8.34
CA LEU A 3 0.96 -6.52 6.88
C LEU A 3 1.86 -7.62 6.29
N SER A 4 1.52 -8.19 5.13
CA SER A 4 2.45 -9.07 4.42
C SER A 4 3.70 -8.32 3.99
N ALA A 5 4.80 -9.02 3.71
CA ALA A 5 6.03 -8.39 3.23
C ALA A 5 5.78 -7.55 1.96
N GLU A 6 4.95 -8.06 1.06
CA GLU A 6 4.57 -7.37 -0.17
C GLU A 6 3.77 -6.10 0.08
N GLN A 7 2.80 -6.15 0.98
CA GLN A 7 1.99 -4.98 1.37
C GLN A 7 2.87 -3.91 2.03
N ARG A 8 3.80 -4.32 2.90
CA ARG A 8 4.75 -3.39 3.51
C ARG A 8 5.65 -2.74 2.47
N ALA A 9 6.19 -3.52 1.52
CA ALA A 9 7.02 -2.98 0.46
C ALA A 9 6.27 -1.96 -0.41
N ALA A 10 5.01 -2.26 -0.76
CA ALA A 10 4.15 -1.35 -1.50
C ALA A 10 3.94 0.00 -0.77
N VAL A 11 3.63 -0.06 0.54
CA VAL A 11 3.44 1.15 1.36
C VAL A 11 4.75 1.91 1.55
N ALA A 12 5.85 1.21 1.84
CA ALA A 12 7.17 1.80 2.04
C ALA A 12 7.63 2.58 0.81
N LEU A 13 7.57 1.96 -0.37
CA LEU A 13 8.01 2.60 -1.60
C LEU A 13 7.10 3.77 -2.01
N HIS A 14 5.77 3.62 -1.87
CA HIS A 14 4.86 4.68 -2.29
C HIS A 14 4.82 5.86 -1.31
N TYR A 15 4.70 5.62 -0.01
CA TYR A 15 4.45 6.68 1.00
C TYR A 15 5.69 7.11 1.77
N TYR A 16 6.73 6.28 1.87
CA TYR A 16 7.97 6.65 2.58
C TYR A 16 9.11 6.99 1.63
N GLN A 17 9.03 6.60 0.36
CA GLN A 17 10.01 6.93 -0.68
C GLN A 17 9.41 7.79 -1.80
N ASP A 18 8.16 8.23 -1.64
CA ASP A 18 7.43 9.09 -2.59
C ASP A 18 7.42 8.60 -4.04
N LEU A 19 7.57 7.29 -4.27
CA LEU A 19 7.49 6.73 -5.62
C LEU A 19 6.05 6.76 -6.11
N SER A 20 5.86 7.01 -7.41
CA SER A 20 4.54 6.84 -8.04
C SER A 20 4.08 5.37 -7.96
N VAL A 21 2.79 5.13 -8.20
CA VAL A 21 2.24 3.76 -8.25
C VAL A 21 2.91 2.97 -9.38
N GLU A 22 3.15 3.62 -10.51
CA GLU A 22 3.82 3.09 -11.69
C GLU A 22 5.29 2.75 -11.40
N ASP A 23 6.03 3.66 -10.78
CA ASP A 23 7.44 3.44 -10.42
C ASP A 23 7.59 2.34 -9.37
N THR A 24 6.67 2.29 -8.40
CA THR A 24 6.66 1.23 -7.41
C THR A 24 6.34 -0.12 -8.05
N ALA A 25 5.37 -0.19 -8.97
CA ALA A 25 5.04 -1.41 -9.71
C ALA A 25 6.24 -1.90 -10.52
N LYS A 26 6.95 -0.99 -11.18
CA LYS A 26 8.19 -1.27 -11.91
C LYS A 26 9.30 -1.79 -10.99
N ALA A 27 9.52 -1.13 -9.84
CA ALA A 27 10.52 -1.53 -8.86
C ALA A 27 10.26 -2.94 -8.30
N LEU A 28 8.99 -3.26 -8.04
CA LEU A 28 8.56 -4.57 -7.54
C LEU A 28 8.35 -5.62 -8.64
N ARG A 29 8.50 -5.26 -9.92
CA ARG A 29 8.26 -6.11 -11.10
C ARG A 29 6.86 -6.75 -11.11
N ILE A 30 5.83 -5.95 -10.83
CA ILE A 30 4.43 -6.37 -10.84
C ILE A 30 3.60 -5.47 -11.78
N PRO A 31 2.42 -5.93 -12.23
CA PRO A 31 1.47 -5.06 -12.91
C PRO A 31 1.03 -3.88 -12.03
N VAL A 32 0.76 -2.73 -12.66
CA VAL A 32 0.25 -1.53 -11.97
C VAL A 32 -1.06 -1.82 -11.24
N ASP A 33 -1.94 -2.65 -11.79
CA ASP A 33 -3.20 -3.02 -11.14
C ASP A 33 -2.98 -3.90 -9.90
N THR A 34 -1.96 -4.76 -9.93
CA THR A 34 -1.51 -5.51 -8.74
C THR A 34 -0.99 -4.55 -7.68
N MET A 35 -0.22 -3.53 -8.08
CA MET A 35 0.27 -2.52 -7.15
C MET A 35 -0.87 -1.73 -6.48
N LYS A 36 -1.86 -1.28 -7.27
CA LYS A 36 -3.06 -0.57 -6.79
C LYS A 36 -3.89 -1.42 -5.82
N SER A 37 -4.20 -2.66 -6.20
CA SER A 37 -4.97 -3.58 -5.34
C SER A 37 -4.22 -3.96 -4.06
N ARG A 38 -2.89 -4.07 -4.13
CA ARG A 38 -2.03 -4.32 -2.97
C ARG A 38 -2.01 -3.13 -2.01
N LEU A 39 -1.89 -1.88 -2.49
CA LEU A 39 -2.02 -0.68 -1.65
C LEU A 39 -3.40 -0.60 -1.00
N LYS A 40 -4.47 -0.79 -1.77
CA LYS A 40 -5.85 -0.77 -1.25
C LYS A 40 -6.03 -1.74 -0.09
N THR A 41 -5.53 -2.97 -0.25
CA THR A 41 -5.64 -4.01 0.78
C THR A 41 -4.76 -3.69 1.99
N ALA A 42 -3.55 -3.17 1.76
CA ALA A 42 -2.65 -2.75 2.84
C ALA A 42 -3.25 -1.62 3.68
N LEU A 43 -3.78 -0.57 3.04
CA LEU A 43 -4.38 0.59 3.71
C LEU A 43 -5.64 0.23 4.48
N ARG A 44 -6.51 -0.62 3.91
CA ARG A 44 -7.66 -1.16 4.64
C ARG A 44 -7.22 -1.85 5.93
N ARG A 45 -6.23 -2.73 5.83
CA ARG A 45 -5.74 -3.47 6.99
C ARG A 45 -5.08 -2.56 8.03
N LEU A 46 -4.35 -1.54 7.59
CA LEU A 46 -3.81 -0.52 8.51
C LEU A 46 -4.93 0.21 9.24
N ARG A 47 -6.00 0.60 8.54
CA ARG A 47 -7.16 1.25 9.13
C ARG A 47 -7.88 0.37 10.16
N ASP A 48 -8.08 -0.90 9.83
CA ASP A 48 -8.69 -1.88 10.74
C ASP A 48 -7.87 -2.03 12.04
N LEU A 49 -6.53 -1.92 11.95
CA LEU A 49 -5.63 -2.01 13.10
C LEU A 49 -5.58 -0.74 13.93
N THR A 50 -5.71 0.44 13.31
CA THR A 50 -5.67 1.72 14.02
C THR A 50 -7.02 2.13 14.59
N GLY A 51 -8.10 1.39 14.31
CA GLY A 51 -9.44 1.68 14.80
C GLY A 51 -10.01 3.01 14.30
N SER A 52 -9.43 3.59 13.25
CA SER A 52 -9.93 4.82 12.66
C SER A 52 -11.08 4.49 11.73
N GLU A 53 -12.30 4.66 12.23
CA GLU A 53 -13.44 4.93 11.35
C GLU A 53 -13.13 6.21 10.55
N GLU A 54 -13.29 6.14 9.22
CA GLU A 54 -12.97 7.25 8.32
C GLU A 54 -13.70 8.54 8.75
N ILE A 55 -12.96 9.60 9.04
CA ILE A 55 -13.44 10.96 8.84
C ILE A 55 -13.52 11.12 7.32
N SER A 56 -14.68 10.77 6.76
CA SER A 56 -15.06 11.22 5.43
C SER A 56 -15.46 12.70 5.59
N ALA A 57 -14.53 13.61 5.26
CA ALA A 57 -14.82 15.02 5.06
C ALA A 57 -15.08 15.28 3.57
#